data_AF-A0A974HKZ4-F1
#
_entry.id   AF-A0A974HKZ4-F1
#
_cell.length_a   1.000
_cell.length_b   1.000
_cell.length_c   1.000
_cell.angle_alpha   90.00
_cell.angle_beta   90.00
_cell.angle_gamma   90.00
#
_symmetry.space_group_name_H-M   'P 1'
#
loop_
_entity.id
_entity.type
_entity.pdbx_description
1 polymer ?
#
loop_
_entity_poly.entity_id
_entity_poly.type
_entity_poly.pdbx_seq_one_letter_code
_entity_poly.pdbx_strand_id
1 'polypeptide(L)'
;GTTYIFGKGGALITYTWPPNDRPSTRADRLAVGFTTQQKDAVLLRVDSASGLGDYLQLHIDQGTVGVIFNVGTDDITIEEPGALVSDGKYHVVRFTRSGGNATLQVDSWPVNERYPAGNPDSERLALARQRIPYRLGRVVDEWLLDK
;
A
#
# COMPACT_ATOMS: atom_id res chain seq x y z
N GLY A 1 -16.09 -14.41 -4.88
CA GLY A 1 -16.30 -12.95 -4.76
C GLY A 1 -16.79 -12.41 -6.08
N THR A 2 -16.92 -11.09 -6.20
CA THR A 2 -17.20 -10.42 -7.49
C THR A 2 -15.95 -10.43 -8.36
N THR A 3 -16.11 -10.68 -9.66
CA THR A 3 -15.01 -10.80 -10.63
C THR A 3 -15.22 -9.85 -11.80
N TYR A 4 -14.15 -9.20 -12.25
CA TYR A 4 -14.13 -8.30 -13.41
C TYR A 4 -13.13 -8.81 -14.44
N ILE A 5 -13.40 -8.57 -15.73
CA ILE A 5 -12.52 -8.94 -16.84
C ILE A 5 -12.08 -7.65 -17.54
N PHE A 6 -10.77 -7.44 -17.61
CA PHE A 6 -10.15 -6.31 -18.31
C PHE A 6 -9.78 -6.76 -19.72
N GLY A 7 -10.46 -6.23 -20.73
CA GLY A 7 -10.30 -6.62 -22.12
C GLY A 7 -9.08 -5.99 -22.81
N LYS A 8 -8.95 -6.27 -24.12
CA LYS A 8 -7.94 -5.66 -24.97
C LYS A 8 -8.15 -4.14 -25.02
N GLY A 9 -7.14 -3.37 -24.62
CA GLY A 9 -7.21 -1.91 -24.46
C GLY A 9 -7.18 -1.45 -23.00
N GLY A 10 -7.27 -2.39 -22.05
CA GLY A 10 -7.28 -2.08 -20.62
C GLY A 10 -8.66 -1.63 -20.14
N ALA A 11 -8.80 -1.50 -18.83
CA ALA A 11 -9.95 -0.90 -18.16
C ALA A 11 -9.49 -0.35 -16.80
N LEU A 12 -10.30 0.50 -16.20
CA LEU A 12 -10.04 1.12 -14.90
C LEU A 12 -11.30 1.10 -14.07
N ILE A 13 -11.20 0.62 -12.83
CA ILE A 13 -12.23 0.77 -11.81
C ILE A 13 -11.68 1.75 -10.78
N THR A 14 -12.37 2.86 -10.58
CA THR A 14 -11.97 3.90 -9.63
C THR A 14 -12.97 3.95 -8.49
N TYR A 15 -12.45 3.91 -7.26
CA TYR A 15 -13.20 4.25 -6.06
C TYR A 15 -12.61 5.53 -5.46
N THR A 16 -13.46 6.51 -5.19
CA THR A 16 -13.07 7.78 -4.58
C THR A 16 -13.80 7.93 -3.26
N TRP A 17 -13.06 7.98 -2.15
CA TRP A 17 -13.65 8.31 -0.86
C TRP A 17 -14.31 9.70 -0.88
N PRO A 18 -15.48 9.86 -0.24
CA PRO A 18 -16.01 11.17 0.08
C PRO A 18 -14.94 12.03 0.80
N PRO A 19 -14.87 13.35 0.57
CA PRO A 19 -13.80 14.19 1.11
C PRO A 19 -13.57 14.07 2.62
N ASN A 20 -14.64 13.89 3.40
CA ASN A 20 -14.58 13.82 4.86
C ASN A 20 -14.33 12.39 5.40
N ASP A 21 -14.38 11.38 4.54
CA ASP A 21 -14.26 9.96 4.90
C ASP A 21 -12.91 9.37 4.44
N ARG A 22 -11.97 10.23 4.00
CA ARG A 22 -10.65 9.80 3.54
C ARG A 22 -9.85 9.25 4.73
N PRO A 23 -9.48 7.96 4.73
CA PRO A 23 -8.80 7.35 5.86
C PRO A 23 -7.32 7.79 5.92
N SER A 24 -6.77 7.80 7.14
CA SER A 24 -5.33 7.88 7.40
C SER A 24 -4.94 6.72 8.29
N THR A 25 -4.07 5.82 7.80
CA THR A 25 -3.83 4.53 8.44
C THR A 25 -2.36 4.32 8.82
N ARG A 26 -2.14 3.75 10.00
CA ARG A 26 -0.83 3.22 10.39
C ARG A 26 -0.60 1.80 9.90
N ALA A 27 -1.68 1.07 9.61
CA ALA A 27 -1.63 -0.30 9.12
C ALA A 27 -2.66 -0.53 8.01
N ASP A 28 -2.27 -1.30 6.99
CA ASP A 28 -3.10 -1.65 5.84
C ASP A 28 -3.14 -3.16 5.63
N ARG A 29 -4.23 -3.64 5.05
CA ARG A 29 -4.39 -5.01 4.58
C ARG A 29 -5.05 -5.00 3.20
N LEU A 30 -4.42 -5.66 2.25
CA LEU A 30 -4.89 -5.79 0.88
C LEU A 30 -4.89 -7.27 0.48
N ALA A 31 -5.96 -7.72 -0.17
CA ALA A 31 -5.99 -9.04 -0.80
C ALA A 31 -6.73 -8.96 -2.14
N VAL A 32 -6.11 -9.52 -3.19
CA VAL A 32 -6.68 -9.56 -4.55
C VAL A 32 -6.43 -10.92 -5.15
N GLY A 33 -7.46 -11.51 -5.74
CA GLY A 33 -7.32 -12.67 -6.61
C GLY A 33 -7.34 -12.24 -8.08
N PHE A 34 -6.43 -12.77 -8.90
CA PHE A 34 -6.32 -12.41 -10.31
C PHE A 34 -5.85 -13.59 -11.17
N THR A 35 -6.03 -13.43 -12.47
CA THR A 35 -5.48 -14.32 -13.51
C THR A 35 -4.95 -13.46 -14.63
N THR A 36 -3.73 -13.71 -15.10
CA THR A 36 -3.14 -12.95 -16.20
C THR A 36 -2.06 -13.73 -16.92
N GLN A 37 -1.77 -13.33 -18.16
CA GLN A 37 -0.59 -13.75 -18.92
C GLN A 37 0.35 -12.56 -19.20
N GLN A 38 0.00 -11.36 -18.71
CA GLN A 38 0.83 -10.17 -18.84
C GLN A 38 2.00 -10.26 -17.85
N LYS A 39 3.20 -9.92 -18.33
CA LYS A 39 4.40 -9.87 -17.49
C LYS A 39 4.55 -8.56 -16.73
N ASP A 40 3.95 -7.49 -17.24
CA ASP A 40 4.06 -6.15 -16.67
C ASP A 40 2.67 -5.53 -16.60
N ALA A 41 2.19 -5.21 -15.39
CA ALA A 41 0.85 -4.65 -15.18
C ALA A 41 0.72 -3.98 -13.80
N VAL A 42 -0.09 -2.92 -13.69
CA VAL A 42 -0.56 -2.42 -12.38
C VAL A 42 -1.93 -3.02 -12.10
N LEU A 43 -2.08 -3.72 -10.97
CA LEU A 43 -3.33 -4.36 -10.58
C LEU A 43 -4.20 -3.44 -9.73
N LEU A 44 -3.58 -2.71 -8.80
CA LEU A 44 -4.25 -1.81 -7.88
C LEU A 44 -3.32 -0.70 -7.44
N ARG A 45 -3.86 0.52 -7.34
CA ARG A 45 -3.17 1.67 -6.79
C ARG A 45 -4.09 2.45 -5.87
N VAL A 46 -3.57 2.86 -4.72
CA VAL A 46 -4.22 3.77 -3.77
C VAL A 46 -3.36 5.02 -3.69
N ASP A 47 -3.93 6.16 -4.03
CA ASP A 47 -3.25 7.46 -3.97
C ASP A 47 -3.85 8.31 -2.84
N SER A 48 -2.98 9.04 -2.15
CA SER A 48 -3.40 10.07 -1.19
C SER A 48 -3.97 11.31 -1.89
N ALA A 49 -4.47 12.26 -1.10
CA ALA A 49 -4.91 13.54 -1.64
C ALA A 49 -3.75 14.28 -2.34
N SER A 50 -4.09 15.08 -3.36
CA SER A 50 -3.14 15.85 -4.14
C SER A 50 -2.18 16.66 -3.25
N GLY A 51 -0.87 16.53 -3.50
CA GLY A 51 0.19 17.24 -2.79
C GLY A 51 0.77 16.53 -1.56
N LEU A 52 0.24 15.36 -1.17
CA LEU A 52 0.78 14.58 -0.05
C LEU A 52 1.89 13.61 -0.47
N GLY A 53 1.77 12.96 -1.62
CA GLY A 53 2.79 12.07 -2.17
C GLY A 53 2.73 10.62 -1.68
N ASP A 54 1.93 10.33 -0.64
CA ASP A 54 1.71 8.97 -0.14
C ASP A 54 0.94 8.12 -1.18
N TYR A 55 1.36 6.88 -1.39
CA TYR A 55 0.69 5.93 -2.28
C TYR A 55 1.00 4.48 -1.92
N LEU A 56 0.20 3.55 -2.45
CA LEU A 56 0.44 2.10 -2.42
C LEU A 56 0.09 1.52 -3.79
N GLN A 57 0.97 0.72 -4.38
CA GLN A 57 0.76 0.10 -5.68
C GLN A 57 1.11 -1.40 -5.66
N LEU A 58 0.12 -2.24 -5.97
CA LEU A 58 0.29 -3.65 -6.30
C LEU A 58 0.45 -3.79 -7.81
N HIS A 59 1.53 -4.45 -8.23
CA HIS A 59 1.89 -4.59 -9.63
C HIS A 59 2.50 -5.96 -9.92
N ILE A 60 2.62 -6.26 -11.22
CA ILE A 60 3.37 -7.36 -11.77
C ILE A 60 4.52 -6.75 -12.56
N ASP A 61 5.74 -7.23 -12.30
CA ASP A 61 6.96 -6.90 -13.04
C ASP A 61 7.66 -8.19 -13.43
N GLN A 62 8.03 -8.32 -14.70
CA GLN A 62 8.68 -9.51 -15.27
C GLN A 62 7.95 -10.84 -14.96
N GLY A 63 6.63 -10.79 -14.77
CA GLY A 63 5.76 -11.93 -14.48
C GLY A 63 5.63 -12.30 -13.00
N THR A 64 6.24 -11.54 -12.10
CA THR A 64 6.21 -11.74 -10.64
C THR A 64 5.51 -10.58 -9.94
N VAL A 65 5.03 -10.80 -8.71
CA VAL A 65 4.26 -9.79 -7.97
C VAL A 65 5.17 -8.90 -7.14
N GLY A 66 4.90 -7.60 -7.16
CA GLY A 66 5.52 -6.61 -6.28
C GLY A 66 4.51 -5.64 -5.66
N VAL A 67 4.86 -5.12 -4.49
CA VAL A 67 4.20 -3.95 -3.90
C VAL A 67 5.25 -2.88 -3.64
N ILE A 68 4.95 -1.67 -4.08
CA ILE A 68 5.71 -0.46 -3.77
C ILE A 68 4.78 0.55 -3.10
N PHE A 69 5.24 1.16 -2.02
CA PHE A 69 4.46 2.16 -1.30
C PHE A 69 5.35 3.27 -0.75
N ASN A 70 4.78 4.46 -0.66
CA ASN A 70 5.35 5.60 0.03
C ASN A 70 4.37 6.08 1.10
N VAL A 71 4.90 6.31 2.29
CA VAL A 71 4.14 6.79 3.44
C VAL A 71 4.87 7.99 4.06
N GLY A 72 5.32 8.95 3.24
CA GLY A 72 5.86 10.24 3.68
C GLY A 72 7.39 10.31 3.84
N THR A 73 8.12 9.24 3.54
CA THR A 73 9.59 9.24 3.46
C THR A 73 10.02 8.70 2.10
N ASP A 74 10.60 7.50 2.07
CA ASP A 74 11.11 6.84 0.88
C ASP A 74 10.15 5.77 0.38
N ASP A 75 10.32 5.43 -0.89
CA ASP A 75 9.63 4.29 -1.49
C ASP A 75 10.15 2.99 -0.88
N ILE A 76 9.22 2.16 -0.40
CA ILE A 76 9.51 0.84 0.15
C ILE A 76 8.92 -0.20 -0.79
N THR A 77 9.77 -1.10 -1.27
CA THR A 77 9.42 -2.20 -2.17
C THR A 77 9.51 -3.54 -1.44
N ILE A 78 8.55 -4.42 -1.72
CA ILE A 78 8.56 -5.84 -1.36
C ILE A 78 8.04 -6.66 -2.54
N GLU A 79 8.75 -7.73 -2.90
CA GLU A 79 8.52 -8.52 -4.11
C GLU A 79 8.47 -10.01 -3.77
N GLU A 80 7.84 -10.79 -4.65
CA GLU A 80 7.86 -12.26 -4.64
C GLU A 80 8.52 -12.79 -5.92
N PRO A 81 9.85 -12.71 -6.05
CA PRO A 81 10.55 -13.03 -7.30
C PRO A 81 10.48 -14.52 -7.66
N GLY A 82 10.15 -15.39 -6.70
CA GLY A 82 10.02 -16.83 -6.93
C GLY A 82 8.69 -17.23 -7.57
N ALA A 83 7.64 -16.43 -7.43
CA ALA A 83 6.29 -16.79 -7.84
C ALA A 83 5.93 -16.20 -9.21
N LEU A 84 6.06 -17.01 -10.27
CA LEU A 84 5.55 -16.64 -11.59
C LEU A 84 4.02 -16.68 -11.60
N VAL A 85 3.39 -15.52 -11.73
CA VAL A 85 1.92 -15.34 -11.70
C VAL A 85 1.31 -15.00 -13.06
N SER A 86 2.17 -14.78 -14.07
CA SER A 86 1.75 -14.52 -15.45
C SER A 86 1.54 -15.81 -16.26
N ASP A 87 1.15 -16.91 -15.62
CA ASP A 87 1.04 -18.24 -16.23
C ASP A 87 -0.38 -18.56 -16.74
N GLY A 88 -1.30 -17.59 -16.64
CA GLY A 88 -2.71 -17.76 -17.03
C GLY A 88 -3.57 -18.51 -16.01
N LYS A 89 -3.06 -18.81 -14.80
CA LYS A 89 -3.83 -19.43 -13.72
C LYS A 89 -4.29 -18.40 -12.69
N TYR A 90 -5.12 -18.85 -11.77
CA TYR A 90 -5.63 -18.04 -10.68
C TYR A 90 -4.64 -18.01 -9.53
N HIS A 91 -4.32 -16.79 -9.09
CA HIS A 91 -3.45 -16.52 -7.94
C HIS A 91 -4.14 -15.58 -6.97
N VAL A 92 -3.78 -15.67 -5.70
CA VAL A 92 -4.21 -14.76 -4.64
C VAL A 92 -2.98 -14.11 -4.02
N VAL A 93 -2.96 -12.77 -4.01
CA VAL A 93 -1.94 -12.00 -3.30
C VAL A 93 -2.52 -11.43 -2.02
N ARG A 94 -1.75 -11.50 -0.93
CA ARG A 94 -2.05 -10.86 0.35
C ARG A 94 -0.88 -9.97 0.73
N PHE A 95 -1.19 -8.71 1.01
CA PHE A 95 -0.23 -7.72 1.47
C PHE A 95 -0.68 -7.13 2.80
N THR A 96 0.27 -6.93 3.72
CA THR A 96 0.02 -6.16 4.94
C THR A 96 1.10 -5.11 5.14
N ARG A 97 0.73 -3.97 5.72
CA ARG A 97 1.65 -2.90 6.12
C ARG A 97 1.41 -2.53 7.58
N SER A 98 2.47 -2.24 8.32
CA SER A 98 2.44 -1.61 9.64
C SER A 98 3.60 -0.62 9.75
N GLY A 99 3.30 0.69 9.67
CA GLY A 99 4.33 1.71 9.50
C GLY A 99 5.08 1.52 8.18
N GLY A 100 6.41 1.40 8.24
CA GLY A 100 7.25 1.02 7.11
C GLY A 100 7.42 -0.49 6.91
N ASN A 101 7.01 -1.31 7.88
CA ASN A 101 7.12 -2.76 7.79
C ASN A 101 6.02 -3.31 6.88
N ALA A 102 6.34 -4.36 6.13
CA ALA A 102 5.38 -4.98 5.22
C ALA A 102 5.56 -6.49 5.13
N THR A 103 4.47 -7.18 4.78
CA THR A 103 4.51 -8.57 4.35
C THR A 103 3.80 -8.76 3.03
N LEU A 104 4.27 -9.71 2.23
CA LEU A 104 3.70 -10.12 0.96
C LEU A 104 3.63 -11.65 0.92
N GLN A 105 2.49 -12.17 0.48
CA GLN A 105 2.30 -13.60 0.27
C GLN A 105 1.54 -13.84 -1.02
N VAL A 106 2.07 -14.73 -1.86
CA VAL A 106 1.39 -15.23 -3.06
C VAL A 106 0.91 -16.66 -2.79
N ASP A 107 -0.38 -16.92 -2.98
CA ASP A 107 -1.04 -18.21 -2.75
C ASP A 107 -0.72 -18.82 -1.37
N SER A 108 0.04 -19.93 -1.39
CA SER A 108 0.54 -20.67 -0.22
C SER A 108 2.07 -20.68 -0.16
N TRP A 109 2.73 -19.78 -0.89
CA TRP A 109 4.17 -19.57 -0.79
C TRP A 109 4.52 -19.02 0.60
N PRO A 110 5.79 -19.15 1.02
CA PRO A 110 6.27 -18.51 2.23
C PRO A 110 5.94 -17.02 2.26
N VAL A 111 5.74 -16.49 3.46
CA VAL A 111 5.50 -15.05 3.63
C VAL A 111 6.84 -14.33 3.50
N ASN A 112 6.91 -13.36 2.58
CA ASN A 112 8.02 -12.43 2.49
C ASN A 112 7.78 -11.28 3.46
N GLU A 113 8.83 -10.86 4.16
CA GLU A 113 8.77 -9.79 5.15
C GLU A 113 9.80 -8.70 4.81
N ARG A 114 9.44 -7.44 5.02
CA ARG A 114 10.29 -6.27 4.80
C ARG A 114 10.29 -5.38 6.03
N TYR A 115 11.49 -5.11 6.55
CA TYR A 115 11.74 -4.23 7.69
C TYR A 115 12.78 -3.16 7.29
N PRO A 116 12.34 -2.00 6.75
CA PRO A 116 13.26 -0.92 6.38
C PRO A 116 14.02 -0.38 7.59
N ALA A 117 15.28 -0.02 7.40
CA ALA A 117 16.07 0.64 8.44
C ALA A 117 15.66 2.12 8.55
N GLY A 118 15.26 2.56 9.75
CA GLY A 118 14.87 3.95 10.02
C GLY A 118 13.73 4.03 11.03
N ASN A 119 13.64 5.13 11.80
CA ASN A 119 12.56 5.38 12.77
C ASN A 119 11.44 6.19 12.08
N PRO A 120 10.40 5.55 11.50
CA PRO A 120 9.47 6.23 10.59
C PRO A 120 8.51 7.17 11.33
N ASP A 121 8.38 6.99 12.64
CA ASP A 121 7.41 7.72 13.47
C ASP A 121 7.93 9.10 13.89
N SER A 122 9.26 9.26 14.07
CA SER A 122 9.83 10.53 14.57
C SER A 122 9.82 11.65 13.53
N GLU A 123 10.12 11.36 12.26
CA GLU A 123 10.11 12.37 11.20
C GLU A 123 8.70 12.79 10.81
N ARG A 124 7.73 11.86 10.87
CA ARG A 124 6.31 12.15 10.61
C ARG A 124 5.70 13.04 11.69
N LEU A 125 6.06 12.83 12.96
CA LEU A 125 5.71 13.75 14.06
C LEU A 125 6.25 15.16 13.78
N ALA A 126 7.48 15.29 13.28
CA ALA A 126 8.09 16.58 12.98
C ALA A 126 7.43 17.29 11.79
N LEU A 127 7.15 16.58 10.68
CA LEU A 127 6.53 17.15 9.48
C LEU A 127 5.03 17.46 9.66
N ALA A 128 4.30 16.61 10.39
CA ALA A 128 2.89 16.87 10.71
C ALA A 128 2.71 18.10 11.61
N ARG A 129 3.64 18.34 12.56
CA ARG A 129 3.66 19.54 13.41
C ARG A 129 3.87 20.85 12.63
N GLN A 130 4.49 20.80 11.45
CA GLN A 130 4.72 21.98 10.61
C GLN A 130 3.58 22.29 9.64
N ARG A 131 2.82 21.28 9.20
CA ARG A 131 1.78 21.42 8.16
C ARG A 131 0.38 21.74 8.68
N ILE A 132 0.12 21.57 9.97
CA ILE A 132 -1.18 21.89 10.58
C ILE A 132 -1.12 23.32 11.16
N PRO A 133 -1.85 24.32 10.61
CA PRO A 133 -2.03 25.58 11.31
C PRO A 133 -2.78 25.29 12.61
N TYR A 134 -2.10 25.50 13.74
CA TYR A 134 -2.68 25.41 15.07
C TYR A 134 -3.94 26.28 15.13
N ARG A 135 -5.13 25.66 15.10
CA ARG A 135 -6.27 26.26 15.79
C ARG A 135 -6.09 25.93 17.26
N LEU A 136 -5.55 26.91 17.98
CA LEU A 136 -5.42 26.90 19.43
C LEU A 136 -6.75 26.46 20.06
N GLY A 137 -6.76 25.33 20.74
CA GLY A 137 -7.97 24.79 21.36
C GLY A 137 -7.79 23.39 21.93
N ARG A 138 -7.07 23.31 23.06
CA ARG A 138 -6.84 22.15 23.95
C ARG A 138 -5.69 21.18 23.60
N VAL A 139 -4.59 21.42 24.32
CA VAL A 139 -3.65 20.50 24.98
C VAL A 139 -3.39 19.16 24.27
N VAL A 140 -2.25 19.08 23.58
CA VAL A 140 -1.71 17.88 22.93
C VAL A 140 -0.56 17.30 23.77
N ASP A 141 -0.76 17.16 25.09
CA ASP A 141 0.28 16.60 25.98
C ASP A 141 -0.20 15.46 26.91
N GLU A 142 -1.44 14.98 26.81
CA GLU A 142 -1.93 13.88 27.67
C GLU A 142 -1.91 12.48 27.06
N TRP A 143 -1.44 12.31 25.81
CA TRP A 143 -1.42 10.98 25.15
C TRP A 143 -0.07 10.25 25.19
N LEU A 144 0.96 10.84 25.80
CA LEU A 144 2.31 10.24 25.88
C LEU A 144 2.67 9.69 27.28
N LEU A 145 1.70 9.55 28.18
CA LEU A 145 1.92 8.97 29.52
C LEU A 145 1.14 7.68 29.81
N ASP A 146 0.41 7.14 28.84
CA ASP A 146 -0.18 5.81 28.96
C ASP A 146 0.13 4.96 27.73
N LYS A 147 1.35 4.39 27.72
CA LYS A 147 1.66 2.97 27.50
C LYS A 147 3.14 2.74 27.22
#